data_AF-A0A0B1TBQ7-F1
#
_entry.id   AF-A0A0B1TBQ7-F1
#
_cell.length_a   1.000
_cell.length_b   1.000
_cell.length_c   1.000
_cell.angle_alpha   90.00
_cell.angle_beta   90.00
_cell.angle_gamma   90.00
#
_symmetry.space_group_name_H-M   'P 1'
#
loop_
_entity.id
_entity.type
_entity.pdbx_description
1 polymer ?
#
loop_
_entity_poly.entity_id
_entity_poly.type
_entity_poly.pdbx_seq_one_letter_code
_entity_poly.pdbx_strand_id
1 'polypeptide(L)'
;MKTVAEKWYGFEETDLHRIIVDDIGDYVQGAFTRGEKFNVILIDLCANERRPLICPTEEISGSDVVENLATILTDAGESLFRS
;
A
#
# COMPACT_ATOMS: atom_id res chain seq x y z
N MET A 1 10.79 -5.97 -6.56
CA MET A 1 9.89 -7.12 -6.31
C MET A 1 9.08 -7.53 -7.55
N LYS A 2 8.59 -6.60 -8.39
CA LYS A 2 7.83 -6.91 -9.63
C LYS A 2 8.44 -8.03 -10.49
N THR A 3 9.72 -7.89 -10.89
CA THR A 3 10.43 -8.90 -11.71
C THR A 3 10.46 -10.29 -11.09
N VAL A 4 10.55 -10.38 -9.76
CA VAL A 4 10.56 -11.67 -9.05
C VAL A 4 9.16 -12.29 -9.05
N ALA A 5 8.12 -11.47 -8.80
CA ALA A 5 6.73 -11.92 -8.83
C ALA A 5 6.34 -12.47 -10.21
N GLU A 6 6.68 -11.74 -11.28
CA GLU A 6 6.40 -12.14 -12.66
C GLU A 6 7.16 -13.41 -13.05
N LYS A 7 8.45 -13.48 -12.73
CA LYS A 7 9.31 -14.58 -13.20
C LYS A 7 9.10 -15.90 -12.44
N TRP A 8 8.79 -15.83 -11.15
CA TRP A 8 8.87 -16.99 -10.26
C TRP A 8 7.58 -17.31 -9.51
N TYR A 9 6.64 -16.35 -9.40
CA TYR A 9 5.39 -16.53 -8.65
C TYR A 9 4.14 -16.51 -9.53
N GLY A 10 4.31 -16.55 -10.86
CA GLY A 10 3.20 -16.65 -11.81
C GLY A 10 2.29 -15.43 -11.82
N PHE A 11 2.81 -14.26 -11.44
CA PHE A 11 2.06 -13.02 -11.54
C PHE A 11 1.97 -12.57 -13.00
N GLU A 12 0.75 -12.29 -13.46
CA GLU A 12 0.45 -11.74 -14.78
C GLU A 12 -0.39 -10.47 -14.62
N GLU A 13 0.04 -9.35 -15.22
CA GLU A 13 -0.72 -8.11 -15.16
C GLU A 13 -2.01 -8.20 -15.97
N THR A 14 -3.08 -7.65 -15.39
CA THR A 14 -4.37 -7.45 -16.04
C THR A 14 -4.89 -6.06 -15.71
N ASP A 15 -5.98 -5.64 -16.36
CA ASP A 15 -6.63 -4.37 -16.01
C ASP A 15 -7.11 -4.33 -14.55
N LEU A 16 -7.34 -5.49 -13.93
CA LEU A 16 -7.83 -5.64 -12.55
C LEU A 16 -6.72 -5.95 -11.53
N HIS A 17 -5.51 -6.29 -11.96
CA HIS A 17 -4.41 -6.69 -11.09
C HIS A 17 -3.07 -6.22 -11.66
N ARG A 18 -2.45 -5.24 -10.99
CA ARG A 18 -1.26 -4.55 -11.47
C ARG A 18 -0.25 -4.38 -10.34
N ILE A 19 1.04 -4.41 -10.66
CA ILE A 19 2.09 -4.02 -9.72
C ILE A 19 2.56 -2.62 -10.08
N ILE A 20 2.34 -1.70 -9.16
CA ILE A 20 2.83 -0.32 -9.25
C ILE A 20 4.08 -0.22 -8.37
N VAL A 21 5.18 0.26 -8.95
CA VAL A 21 6.43 0.50 -8.23
C VAL A 21 6.57 2.01 -8.05
N ASP A 22 6.31 2.48 -6.84
CA ASP A 22 6.30 3.90 -6.49
C ASP A 22 6.59 4.09 -4.99
N ASP A 23 6.85 5.33 -4.57
CA ASP A 23 6.81 5.70 -3.16
C ASP A 23 5.35 5.74 -2.68
N ILE A 24 5.08 5.22 -1.49
CA ILE A 24 3.69 5.11 -0.99
C ILE A 24 3.06 6.49 -0.75
N GLY A 25 3.84 7.47 -0.28
CA GLY A 25 3.34 8.83 -0.04
C GLY A 25 2.99 9.51 -1.35
N ASP A 26 3.89 9.44 -2.33
CA ASP A 26 3.67 10.01 -3.67
C ASP A 26 2.49 9.34 -4.38
N TYR A 27 2.38 8.00 -4.26
CA TYR A 27 1.27 7.25 -4.84
C TYR A 27 -0.08 7.67 -4.26
N VAL A 28 -0.19 7.76 -2.93
CA VAL A 28 -1.43 8.15 -2.23
C VAL A 28 -1.83 9.58 -2.61
N GLN A 29 -0.87 10.51 -2.63
CA GLN A 29 -1.13 11.90 -3.03
C GLN A 29 -1.58 11.97 -4.50
N GLY A 30 -0.97 11.18 -5.38
CA GLY A 30 -1.36 11.07 -6.79
C GLY A 30 -2.78 10.49 -6.94
N ALA A 31 -3.09 9.42 -6.22
CA ALA A 31 -4.41 8.79 -6.23
C ALA A 31 -5.51 9.75 -5.75
N PHE A 32 -5.24 10.49 -4.67
CA PHE A 32 -6.11 11.56 -4.20
C PHE A 32 -6.35 12.62 -5.29
N THR A 33 -5.29 13.09 -5.94
CA THR A 33 -5.37 14.10 -7.01
C THR A 33 -6.17 13.60 -8.22
N ARG A 34 -6.09 12.29 -8.53
CA ARG A 34 -6.87 11.66 -9.60
C ARG A 34 -8.33 11.35 -9.20
N GLY A 35 -8.70 11.56 -7.94
CA GLY A 35 -10.02 11.23 -7.41
C GLY A 35 -10.27 9.73 -7.27
N GLU A 36 -9.20 8.93 -7.20
CA GLU A 36 -9.30 7.49 -7.01
C GLU A 36 -9.76 7.17 -5.59
N LYS A 37 -10.64 6.17 -5.48
CA LYS A 37 -11.21 5.71 -4.21
C LYS A 37 -11.15 4.20 -4.11
N PHE A 38 -10.78 3.71 -2.94
CA PHE A 38 -10.63 2.29 -2.65
C PHE A 38 -11.62 1.86 -1.58
N ASN A 39 -12.26 0.71 -1.78
CA ASN A 39 -13.10 0.09 -0.76
C ASN A 39 -12.27 -0.57 0.34
N VAL A 40 -11.12 -1.13 -0.03
CA VAL A 40 -10.21 -1.82 0.89
C VAL A 40 -8.78 -1.45 0.56
N ILE A 41 -8.01 -1.09 1.58
CA ILE A 41 -6.55 -0.94 1.50
C ILE A 41 -5.93 -1.96 2.44
N LEU A 42 -5.12 -2.87 1.89
CA LEU A 42 -4.36 -3.85 2.67
C LEU A 42 -2.91 -3.39 2.78
N ILE A 43 -2.39 -3.29 3.99
CA ILE A 43 -1.00 -2.93 4.25
C ILE A 43 -0.23 -4.11 4.82
N ASP A 44 0.59 -4.71 3.95
CA ASP A 44 1.53 -5.78 4.27
C ASP A 44 2.96 -5.28 4.01
N LEU A 45 3.38 -4.29 4.80
CA LEU A 45 4.72 -3.70 4.71
C LEU A 45 5.52 -3.98 5.98
N CYS A 46 6.72 -4.52 5.79
CA CYS A 46 7.63 -4.88 6.87
C CYS A 46 9.04 -4.33 6.60
N ALA A 47 9.78 -4.06 7.67
CA ALA A 47 11.18 -3.71 7.57
C ALA A 47 12.00 -4.94 7.18
N ASN A 48 12.95 -4.77 6.27
CA ASN A 48 13.88 -5.84 5.86
C ASN A 48 15.07 -6.01 6.82
N GLU A 49 15.12 -5.21 7.88
CA GLU A 49 16.14 -5.23 8.91
C GLU A 49 15.54 -5.48 10.29
N ARG A 50 16.36 -5.96 11.22
CA ARG A 50 15.89 -6.33 12.56
C ARG A 50 15.61 -5.07 13.38
N ARG A 51 14.33 -4.77 13.59
CA ARG A 51 13.83 -3.67 14.42
C ARG A 51 12.95 -4.19 15.57
N PRO A 52 12.73 -3.41 16.65
CA PRO A 52 11.78 -3.77 17.71
C PRO A 52 10.35 -3.98 17.17
N LEU A 53 9.92 -3.16 16.21
CA LEU A 53 8.70 -3.33 15.44
C LEU A 53 9.07 -3.57 13.97
N ILE A 54 8.75 -4.77 13.45
CA ILE A 54 9.08 -5.16 12.08
C ILE A 54 7.91 -4.86 11.12
N CYS A 55 6.67 -5.11 11.54
CA CYS A 55 5.46 -4.88 10.76
C CYS A 55 4.32 -4.34 11.66
N PRO A 56 3.52 -3.36 11.20
CA PRO A 56 3.86 -2.46 10.10
C PRO A 56 5.12 -1.65 10.42
N THR A 57 5.76 -1.05 9.41
CA THR A 57 6.92 -0.20 9.68
C THR A 57 6.50 1.10 10.36
N GLU A 58 7.40 1.71 11.14
CA GLU A 58 7.11 2.97 11.85
C GLU A 58 6.75 4.10 10.89
N GLU A 59 7.32 4.10 9.68
CA GLU A 59 7.04 5.07 8.62
C GLU A 59 5.58 5.02 8.15
N ILE A 60 4.95 3.85 8.19
CA ILE A 60 3.50 3.69 7.92
C ILE A 60 2.65 3.98 9.15
N SER A 61 3.19 3.70 10.33
CA SER A 61 2.48 3.85 11.60
C SER A 61 2.39 5.30 12.07
N GLY A 62 3.13 6.22 11.43
CA GLY A 62 3.02 7.65 11.65
C GLY A 62 1.63 8.18 11.25
N SER A 63 1.15 9.19 11.99
CA SER A 63 -0.17 9.82 11.79
C SER A 63 -0.43 10.20 10.34
N ASP A 64 0.57 10.78 9.68
CA ASP A 64 0.39 11.45 8.40
C ASP A 64 0.10 10.45 7.27
N VAL A 65 0.74 9.28 7.28
CA VAL A 65 0.50 8.24 6.25
C VAL A 65 -0.87 7.59 6.46
N VAL A 66 -1.23 7.29 7.71
CA VAL A 66 -2.55 6.72 8.03
C VAL A 66 -3.67 7.69 7.64
N GLU A 67 -3.51 8.97 7.96
CA GLU A 67 -4.46 10.02 7.57
C GLU A 67 -4.57 10.16 6.05
N ASN A 68 -3.43 10.16 5.34
CA ASN A 68 -3.43 10.23 3.88
C ASN A 68 -4.12 9.03 3.23
N LEU A 69 -3.92 7.82 3.76
CA LEU A 69 -4.62 6.63 3.26
C LEU A 69 -6.14 6.73 3.45
N ALA A 70 -6.61 7.34 4.55
CA ALA A 70 -8.03 7.58 4.76
C ALA A 70 -8.63 8.52 3.69
N THR A 71 -7.84 9.47 3.15
CA THR A 71 -8.32 10.39 2.10
C THR A 71 -8.67 9.70 0.79
N ILE A 72 -8.15 8.50 0.55
CA ILE A 72 -8.42 7.70 -0.67
C ILE A 72 -9.34 6.51 -0.40
N LEU A 73 -9.86 6.35 0.82
CA LEU A 73 -10.95 5.40 1.09
C LEU A 73 -12.30 5.97 0.66
N THR A 74 -13.21 5.08 0.28
CA THR A 74 -14.65 5.37 0.21
C THR A 74 -15.21 5.62 1.62
N ASP A 75 -16.38 6.24 1.75
CA ASP A 75 -17.01 6.53 3.05
C ASP A 75 -17.25 5.28 3.91
N ALA A 76 -17.45 4.12 3.28
CA ALA A 76 -17.57 2.81 3.92
C ALA A 76 -16.34 1.90 3.71
N GLY A 77 -15.21 2.50 3.34
CA GLY A 77 -13.97 1.77 3.07
C GLY A 77 -13.22 1.43 4.36
N GLU A 78 -12.41 0.38 4.31
CA GLU A 78 -11.60 -0.06 5.44
C GLU A 78 -10.12 -0.20 5.07
N SER A 79 -9.25 0.15 6.01
CA SER A 79 -7.81 -0.16 5.94
C SER A 79 -7.47 -1.29 6.91
N LEU A 80 -6.76 -2.29 6.41
CA LEU A 80 -6.36 -3.49 7.15
C LEU A 80 -4.84 -3.52 7.27
N PHE A 81 -4.35 -3.53 8.51
CA PHE A 81 -2.93 -3.57 8.82
C PHE A 81 -2.56 -4.97 9.31
N ARG A 82 -1.47 -5.52 8.79
CA ARG A 82 -0.93 -6.78 9.31
C ARG A 82 -0.24 -6.53 10.67
N SER A 83 -0.70 -7.26 11.69
CA SER A 83 -0.10 -7.34 13.04
C SER A 83 0.82 -8.53 13.21
#